data_AF-A0A1F2QAW3-F1
#
_entry.id   AF-A0A1F2QAW3-F1
#
_cell.length_a   1.000
_cell.length_b   1.000
_cell.length_c   1.000
_cell.angle_alpha   90.00
_cell.angle_beta   90.00
_cell.angle_gamma   90.00
#
_symmetry.space_group_name_H-M   'P 1'
#
loop_
_entity.id
_entity.type
_entity.pdbx_description
1 polymer ?
#
loop_
_entity_poly.entity_id
_entity_poly.type
_entity_poly.pdbx_seq_one_letter_code
_entity_poly.pdbx_strand_id
1 'polypeptide(L)' 'MKTEVQESRVPATEFVVLKSYDGGKHWERERGCADFSSAADTAQSLRSANPSIRFRVDVAPRGRKRR' A
#
# COMPACT_ATOMS: atom_id res chain seq x y z
N MET A 1 43.02 0.17 0.38
CA MET A 1 41.73 -0.09 1.08
C MET A 1 40.63 0.18 0.07
N LYS A 2 39.91 -0.86 -0.38
CA LYS A 2 38.83 -0.71 -1.37
C LYS A 2 37.53 -0.48 -0.61
N THR A 3 36.95 0.70 -0.75
CA THR A 3 35.67 1.05 -0.12
C THR A 3 34.56 0.39 -0.92
N GLU A 4 34.01 -0.70 -0.40
CA GLU A 4 32.85 -1.37 -0.95
C GLU A 4 31.62 -0.53 -0.59
N VAL A 5 31.09 0.20 -1.56
CA VAL A 5 29.82 0.92 -1.41
C VAL A 5 28.73 -0.14 -1.44
N GLN A 6 28.26 -0.57 -0.27
CA GLN A 6 27.07 -1.39 -0.14
C GLN A 6 25.87 -0.58 -0.63
N GLU A 7 25.45 -0.85 -1.86
CA GLU A 7 24.21 -0.37 -2.43
C GLU A 7 23.05 -0.89 -1.55
N SER A 8 22.52 -0.01 -0.70
CA SER A 8 21.37 -0.29 0.15
C SER A 8 20.22 -0.74 -0.76
N ARG A 9 19.92 -2.04 -0.73
CA ARG A 9 18.76 -2.62 -1.44
C ARG A 9 17.50 -2.15 -0.74
N VAL A 10 17.08 -0.92 -0.99
CA VAL A 10 15.75 -0.46 -0.59
C VAL A 10 14.77 -1.37 -1.33
N PRO A 11 13.99 -2.21 -0.63
CA PRO A 11 13.01 -3.04 -1.29
C PRO A 11 12.06 -2.09 -2.03
N ALA A 12 11.79 -2.36 -3.30
CA ALA A 12 10.82 -1.57 -4.05
C ALA A 12 9.51 -1.54 -3.24
N THR A 13 9.11 -0.37 -2.78
CA THR A 13 7.87 -0.17 -2.02
C THR A 13 6.74 0.17 -2.98
N GLU A 14 5.53 -0.22 -2.61
CA GLU A 14 4.30 0.20 -3.29
C GLU A 14 3.35 0.83 -2.25
N PHE A 15 2.51 1.75 -2.70
CA PHE A 15 1.41 2.24 -1.89
C PHE A 15 0.25 1.25 -2.00
N VAL A 16 -0.45 0.99 -0.90
CA VAL A 16 -1.57 0.07 -0.89
C VAL A 16 -2.77 0.71 -0.24
N VAL A 17 -3.93 0.46 -0.84
CA VAL A 17 -5.22 0.74 -0.22
C VAL A 17 -5.64 -0.50 0.56
N LEU A 18 -5.90 -0.31 1.83
CA LEU A 18 -6.42 -1.32 2.73
C LEU A 18 -7.87 -1.02 3.08
N LYS A 19 -8.69 -2.06 3.21
CA LYS A 19 -10.07 -1.97 3.66
C LYS A 19 -10.29 -2.74 4.96
N SER A 20 -11.27 -2.30 5.73
CA SER A 20 -11.67 -2.95 6.98
C SER A 20 -13.18 -2.91 7.15
N TYR A 21 -13.74 -4.07 7.51
CA TYR A 21 -15.17 -4.27 7.75
C TYR A 21 -15.54 -4.21 9.24
N ASP A 22 -14.55 -4.22 10.14
CA ASP A 22 -14.74 -4.34 11.60
C ASP A 22 -14.34 -3.08 12.38
N GLY A 23 -14.33 -1.94 11.69
CA GLY A 23 -13.96 -0.65 12.27
C GLY A 23 -12.45 -0.42 12.35
N GLY A 24 -11.63 -1.25 11.70
CA GLY A 24 -10.18 -1.08 11.63
C GLY A 24 -9.37 -2.02 12.52
N LYS A 25 -9.97 -3.12 13.01
CA LYS A 25 -9.25 -4.14 13.78
C LYS A 25 -8.47 -5.07 12.84
N HIS A 26 -9.10 -5.47 11.74
CA HIS A 26 -8.45 -6.22 10.66
C HIS A 26 -8.46 -5.43 9.35
N TRP A 27 -7.39 -5.55 8.58
CA TRP A 27 -7.18 -4.82 7.34
C TRP A 27 -6.79 -5.77 6.21
N GLU A 28 -7.52 -5.68 5.11
CA GLU A 28 -7.30 -6.49 3.91
C GLU A 28 -6.80 -5.60 2.78
N ARG A 29 -5.91 -6.13 1.94
CA ARG A 29 -5.40 -5.41 0.77
C ARG A 29 -6.49 -5.35 -0.31
N GLU A 30 -6.90 -4.13 -0.66
CA GLU A 30 -7.86 -3.88 -1.73
C GLU A 30 -7.13 -3.64 -3.05
N ARG A 31 -6.12 -2.76 -3.06
CA ARG A 31 -5.40 -2.37 -4.30
C ARG A 31 -3.97 -1.93 -4.02
N GLY A 32 -3.05 -2.21 -4.95
CA GLY A 32 -1.71 -1.64 -4.98
C GLY A 32 -1.63 -0.49 -6.00
N CYS A 33 -0.87 0.54 -5.66
CA CYS A 33 -0.69 1.79 -6.40
C CYS A 33 0.79 2.13 -6.51
N ALA A 34 1.18 2.76 -7.62
CA ALA A 34 2.57 3.14 -7.86
C ALA A 34 3.02 4.33 -6.99
N ASP A 35 2.09 5.22 -6.68
CA ASP A 35 2.31 6.45 -5.94
C ASP A 35 1.20 6.72 -4.91
N PHE A 36 1.49 7.64 -3.98
CA PHE A 36 0.60 7.99 -2.88
C PHE A 36 -0.70 8.65 -3.36
N SER A 37 -0.60 9.58 -4.33
CA SER A 37 -1.76 10.33 -4.81
C SER A 37 -2.80 9.40 -5.42
N SER A 38 -2.37 8.47 -6.28
CA SER A 38 -3.24 7.44 -6.85
C SER A 38 -3.90 6.56 -5.76
N ALA A 39 -3.16 6.21 -4.71
CA ALA A 39 -3.70 5.46 -3.58
C ALA A 39 -4.73 6.27 -2.77
N ALA A 40 -4.45 7.56 -2.54
CA ALA A 40 -5.33 8.46 -1.81
C ALA A 40 -6.65 8.69 -2.56
N ASP A 41 -6.58 8.99 -3.86
CA ASP A 41 -7.76 9.16 -4.72
C ASP A 41 -8.60 7.88 -4.77
N THR A 42 -7.94 6.72 -4.87
CA THR A 42 -8.61 5.42 -4.83
C THR A 42 -9.32 5.20 -3.49
N ALA A 43 -8.62 5.43 -2.36
CA ALA A 43 -9.19 5.25 -1.03
C ALA A 43 -10.38 6.19 -0.77
N GLN A 44 -10.30 7.44 -1.24
CA GLN A 44 -11.39 8.40 -1.14
C GLN A 44 -12.60 7.97 -1.97
N SER A 45 -12.37 7.53 -3.20
CA SER A 45 -13.44 7.05 -4.09
C SER A 45 -14.17 5.85 -3.50
N LEU A 46 -13.41 4.88 -2.96
CA LEU A 46 -13.96 3.69 -2.32
C LEU A 46 -14.75 4.02 -1.04
N ARG A 47 -14.27 4.97 -0.25
CA ARG A 47 -14.96 5.46 0.94
C ARG A 47 -16.29 6.14 0.59
N SER A 48 -16.31 6.96 -0.46
CA SER A 48 -17.55 7.58 -0.95
C SER A 48 -18.56 6.56 -1.45
N ALA A 49 -18.11 5.48 -2.09
CA ALA A 49 -18.98 4.41 -2.58
C ALA A 49 -19.48 3.47 -1.46
N ASN A 50 -18.71 3.32 -0.38
CA ASN A 50 -18.99 2.36 0.70
C ASN A 50 -18.79 3.02 2.09
N PRO A 51 -19.75 3.83 2.56
CA PRO A 51 -19.59 4.62 3.79
C PRO A 51 -19.48 3.77 5.07
N SER A 52 -19.93 2.51 5.04
CA SER A 52 -19.80 1.56 6.15
C SER A 52 -18.42 0.89 6.25
N ILE A 53 -17.62 0.92 5.18
CA ILE A 53 -16.30 0.29 5.13
C ILE A 53 -15.23 1.35 5.41
N ARG A 54 -14.24 1.00 6.24
CA ARG A 54 -13.08 1.86 6.51
C ARG A 54 -12.00 1.59 5.47
N PHE A 55 -11.49 2.64 4.84
CA PHE A 55 -10.35 2.58 3.92
C PHE A 55 -9.19 3.44 4.42
N ARG A 56 -7.96 2.96 4.24
CA ARG A 56 -6.72 3.72 4.51
C ARG A 56 -5.64 3.42 3.46
N VAL A 57 -4.66 4.31 3.36
CA VAL A 57 -3.45 4.12 2.55
C VAL A 57 -2.31 3.68 3.46
N ASP A 58 -1.50 2.73 3.00
CA ASP A 58 -0.30 2.25 3.67
C ASP A 58 0.84 2.05 2.65
N VAL A 59 2.06 1.80 3.12
CA VAL A 59 3.21 1.45 2.28
C VAL A 59 3.60 0.02 2.55
N ALA A 60 3.69 -0.79 1.51
CA ALA A 60 4.05 -2.19 1.62
C ALA A 60 5.26 -2.51 0.72
N PRO A 61 6.08 -3.52 1.07
CA PRO A 61 7.05 -4.06 0.13
C PRO A 61 6.31 -4.60 -1.09
N ARG A 62 6.77 -4.22 -2.28
CA ARG A 62 6.21 -4.70 -3.54
C ARG A 62 6.43 -6.21 -3.61
N GLY A 63 5.33 -6.97 -3.54
CA GLY A 63 5.38 -8.41 -3.58
C GLY A 63 6.07 -8.89 -4.87
N ARG A 64 7.13 -9.71 -4.75
CA ARG A 64 7.65 -10.44 -5.90
C ARG A 64 6.54 -11.38 -6.36
N LYS A 65 5.88 -11.09 -7.49
CA LYS A 65 5.09 -12.10 -8.20
C LYS A 65 6.05 -13.26 -8.48
N ARG A 66 5.87 -14.39 -7.79
CA ARG A 66 6.54 -15.63 -8.17
C ARG A 66 5.98 -15.98 -9.55
N ARG A 67 6.83 -15.87 -10.56
CA ARG A 67 6.57 -16.34 -11.92
C ARG A 67 6.41 -17.85 -11.90
#